data_AF-A0A834YUS9-F1
#
_entry.id   AF-A0A834YUS9-F1
#
_cell.length_a   1.000
_cell.length_b   1.000
_cell.length_c   1.000
_cell.angle_alpha   90.00
_cell.angle_beta   90.00
_cell.angle_gamma   90.00
#
_symmetry.space_group_name_H-M   'P 1'
#
loop_
_entity.id
_entity.type
_entity.pdbx_description
1 polymer ?
#
loop_
_entity_poly.entity_id
_entity_poly.type
_entity_poly.pdbx_seq_one_letter_code
_entity_poly.pdbx_strand_id
1 'polypeptide(L)'
;MNPLFQFSKRLASKGLKVTLVTTIFIAKTMKSHPGSLIVDPISDGLNDGGIVEARDINICLKRFEAVGSRNLAELVKKHSHGCPVKCLIYDSHIPWALDVAKRLGIVGASFFTQYCAVDLIYYNVGRGLLSTPVQGPTVTIPGLPLLEVNDLPSFVYFALGLYAILLGLLSQFSNFEKADCLLFNTFDKLEDEWDSELVHEKGIVRREDIELCIKEVMEGEKGKVFKRNVKKWKEMAKEAVDEGGSSDKNIEEFIAGLLCE
;
A
#
# COMPACT_ATOMS: atom_id res chain seq x y z
N MET A 1 0.66 10.85 -6.85
CA MET A 1 0.90 11.38 -5.49
C MET A 1 1.28 10.22 -4.59
N ASN A 2 2.36 10.29 -3.79
CA ASN A 2 2.81 9.17 -2.94
C ASN A 2 2.07 9.18 -1.58
N PRO A 3 1.27 8.15 -1.23
CA PRO A 3 0.52 8.11 0.02
C PRO A 3 1.39 8.14 1.28
N LEU A 4 2.48 7.38 1.29
CA LEU A 4 3.40 7.32 2.43
C LEU A 4 4.11 8.66 2.66
N PHE A 5 4.38 9.42 1.59
CA PHE A 5 4.89 10.80 1.68
C PHE A 5 3.89 11.73 2.37
N GLN A 6 2.60 11.68 1.99
CA GLN A 6 1.56 12.51 2.61
C GLN A 6 1.31 12.10 4.07
N PHE A 7 1.31 10.80 4.35
CA PHE A 7 1.23 10.27 5.70
C PHE A 7 2.41 10.74 6.57
N SER A 8 3.63 10.73 6.03
CA SER A 8 4.83 11.24 6.71
C SER A 8 4.70 12.72 7.05
N LYS A 9 4.14 13.55 6.14
CA LYS A 9 3.85 14.96 6.42
C LYS A 9 2.84 15.13 7.56
N ARG A 10 1.78 14.31 7.59
CA ARG A 10 0.79 14.33 8.69
C ARG A 10 1.40 13.94 10.03
N LEU A 11 2.27 12.93 10.07
CA LEU A 11 2.98 12.56 11.29
C LEU A 11 3.89 13.71 11.77
N ALA A 12 4.63 14.33 10.84
CA ALA A 12 5.49 15.47 11.16
C ALA A 12 4.70 16.69 11.67
N SER A 13 3.52 16.98 11.09
CA SER A 13 2.67 18.10 11.56
C SER A 13 2.08 17.87 12.95
N LYS A 14 2.08 16.63 13.46
CA LYS A 14 1.71 16.28 14.84
C LYS A 14 2.90 16.35 15.80
N GLY A 15 4.05 16.87 15.38
CA GLY A 15 5.23 17.07 16.21
C GLY A 15 6.15 15.84 16.33
N LEU A 16 5.91 14.79 15.54
CA LEU A 16 6.81 13.64 15.48
C LEU A 16 8.04 13.95 14.63
N LYS A 17 9.21 13.48 15.07
CA LYS A 17 10.43 13.49 14.24
C LYS A 17 10.30 12.38 13.21
N VAL A 18 10.11 12.76 11.94
CA VAL A 18 9.91 11.82 10.83
C VAL A 18 11.04 11.98 9.82
N THR A 19 11.65 10.86 9.46
CA THR A 19 12.57 10.76 8.31
C THR A 19 11.89 9.87 7.27
N LEU A 20 11.63 10.43 6.09
CA LEU A 20 11.18 9.65 4.95
C LEU A 20 12.38 9.02 4.27
N VAL A 21 12.34 7.70 4.12
CA VAL A 21 13.37 6.95 3.40
C VAL A 21 12.87 6.66 1.99
N THR A 22 13.69 7.00 1.00
CA THR A 22 13.45 6.70 -0.42
C THR A 22 14.67 6.02 -1.01
N THR A 23 14.60 5.55 -2.26
CA THR A 23 15.83 5.14 -2.97
C THR A 23 16.55 6.37 -3.52
N ILE A 24 17.87 6.27 -3.72
CA ILE A 24 18.68 7.35 -4.30
C ILE A 24 18.10 7.83 -5.64
N PHE A 25 17.68 6.90 -6.49
CA PHE A 25 17.05 7.23 -7.77
C PHE A 25 15.76 8.06 -7.59
N ILE A 26 14.89 7.65 -6.67
CA ILE A 26 13.65 8.39 -6.38
C ILE A 26 13.97 9.77 -5.77
N ALA A 27 14.94 9.87 -4.87
CA ALA A 27 15.35 11.16 -4.32
C ALA A 27 15.87 12.15 -5.38
N LYS A 28 16.62 11.68 -6.39
CA LYS A 28 17.10 12.50 -7.52
C LYS A 28 15.95 13.03 -8.38
N THR A 29 14.87 12.28 -8.52
CA THR A 29 13.73 12.61 -9.40
C THR A 29 12.63 13.38 -8.70
N MET A 30 12.57 13.32 -7.36
CA MET A 30 11.68 14.16 -6.57
C MET A 30 12.10 15.64 -6.70
N LYS A 31 11.18 16.49 -7.18
CA LYS A 31 11.36 17.95 -7.12
C LYS A 31 11.61 18.37 -5.67
N SER A 32 12.51 19.33 -5.42
CA SER A 32 12.75 19.82 -4.06
C SER A 32 11.46 20.42 -3.51
N HIS A 33 10.97 19.89 -2.39
CA HIS A 33 9.79 20.43 -1.74
C HIS A 33 10.23 21.41 -0.64
N PRO A 34 9.75 22.65 -0.64
CA PRO A 34 9.95 23.55 0.49
C PRO A 34 9.09 23.03 1.66
N GLY A 35 9.68 22.23 2.54
CA GLY A 35 8.96 21.62 3.66
C GLY A 35 9.86 20.92 4.67
N SER A 36 9.43 20.89 5.93
CA SER A 36 10.16 20.41 7.11
C SER A 36 10.41 18.90 7.20
N LEU A 37 10.04 18.11 6.18
CA LEU A 37 10.18 16.65 6.21
C LEU A 37 11.59 16.26 5.76
N ILE A 38 12.34 15.59 6.63
CA ILE A 38 13.67 15.08 6.30
C ILE A 38 13.50 13.91 5.35
N VAL A 39 14.17 13.97 4.20
CA VAL A 39 14.29 12.85 3.26
C VAL A 39 15.74 12.37 3.31
N ASP A 40 15.97 11.10 3.63
CA ASP A 40 17.31 10.49 3.66
C ASP A 40 17.30 9.21 2.81
N PRO A 41 17.90 9.24 1.60
CA PRO A 41 17.81 8.14 0.67
C PRO A 41 18.75 6.98 1.02
N ILE A 42 18.34 5.76 0.64
CA ILE A 42 19.17 4.55 0.66
C ILE A 42 19.47 4.07 -0.75
N SER A 43 20.59 3.36 -0.93
CA SER A 43 20.81 2.63 -2.17
C SER A 43 19.95 1.36 -2.20
N ASP A 44 19.28 1.14 -3.33
CA ASP A 44 18.63 -0.10 -3.73
C ASP A 44 19.51 -0.94 -4.67
N GLY A 45 20.71 -0.45 -4.97
CA GLY A 45 21.62 -1.01 -5.96
C GLY A 45 21.34 -0.55 -7.40
N LEU A 46 20.36 0.32 -7.65
CA LEU A 46 19.95 0.79 -8.98
C LEU A 46 19.89 2.33 -9.03
N ASN A 47 21.01 2.96 -8.67
CA ASN A 47 21.06 4.38 -8.30
C ASN A 47 20.88 5.35 -9.49
N ASP A 48 21.09 4.89 -10.73
CA ASP A 48 21.16 5.75 -11.91
C ASP A 48 19.99 5.54 -12.87
N GLY A 49 19.51 4.31 -13.07
CA GLY A 49 18.40 4.00 -13.98
C GLY A 49 17.17 3.34 -13.36
N GLY A 50 17.15 3.08 -12.04
CA GLY A 50 16.02 2.42 -11.38
C GLY A 50 15.65 1.07 -12.02
N ILE A 51 14.35 0.80 -12.21
CA ILE A 51 13.86 -0.45 -12.81
C ILE A 51 14.41 -0.67 -14.23
N VAL A 52 14.66 0.39 -15.00
CA VAL A 52 15.17 0.31 -16.39
C VAL A 52 16.61 -0.24 -16.41
N GLU A 53 17.39 0.01 -15.37
CA GLU A 53 18.75 -0.52 -15.21
C GLU A 53 18.75 -2.04 -14.98
N ALA A 54 17.77 -2.56 -14.24
CA ALA A 54 17.71 -3.97 -13.87
C ALA A 54 17.35 -4.90 -15.04
N ARG A 55 16.67 -4.38 -16.10
CA ARG A 55 16.13 -5.12 -17.26
C ARG A 55 15.13 -6.24 -16.96
N ASP A 56 15.12 -6.74 -15.72
CA ASP A 56 14.26 -7.80 -15.19
C ASP A 56 13.80 -7.41 -13.77
N ILE A 57 12.48 -7.47 -13.55
CA ILE A 57 11.87 -7.04 -12.29
C ILE A 57 12.22 -7.96 -11.10
N ASN A 58 12.44 -9.25 -11.31
CA ASN A 58 12.88 -10.15 -10.24
C ASN A 58 14.29 -9.82 -9.79
N ILE A 59 15.19 -9.52 -10.74
CA ILE A 59 16.55 -9.08 -10.42
C ILE A 59 16.49 -7.75 -9.65
N CYS A 60 15.64 -6.83 -10.09
CA CYS A 60 15.40 -5.55 -9.41
C CYS A 60 14.98 -5.76 -7.94
N LEU A 61 13.95 -6.57 -7.70
CA LEU A 61 13.41 -6.80 -6.36
C LEU A 61 14.41 -7.50 -5.44
N LYS A 62 15.08 -8.56 -5.92
CA LYS A 62 16.11 -9.27 -5.13
C LYS A 62 17.30 -8.39 -4.80
N ARG A 63 17.74 -7.55 -5.75
CA ARG A 63 18.84 -6.60 -5.52
C ARG A 63 18.42 -5.54 -4.51
N PHE A 64 17.20 -5.02 -4.64
CA PHE A 64 16.67 -4.04 -3.70
C PHE A 64 16.57 -4.63 -2.28
N GLU A 65 16.10 -5.86 -2.13
CA GLU A 65 16.09 -6.54 -0.82
C GLU A 65 17.51 -6.70 -0.25
N ALA A 66 18.46 -7.24 -1.03
CA ALA A 66 19.82 -7.53 -0.54
C ALA A 66 20.64 -6.26 -0.22
N VAL A 67 20.49 -5.20 -1.01
CA VAL A 67 21.22 -3.94 -0.83
C VAL A 67 20.45 -3.01 0.10
N GLY A 68 19.15 -2.84 -0.13
CA GLY A 68 18.26 -1.96 0.62
C GLY A 68 18.13 -2.37 2.09
N SER A 69 18.00 -3.66 2.41
CA SER A 69 17.88 -4.11 3.82
C SER A 69 19.10 -3.79 4.68
N ARG A 70 20.31 -3.80 4.09
CA ARG A 70 21.57 -3.43 4.77
C ARG A 70 21.64 -1.91 4.97
N ASN A 71 21.44 -1.16 3.89
CA ASN A 71 21.48 0.30 3.93
C ASN A 71 20.39 0.89 4.84
N LEU A 72 19.19 0.31 4.85
CA LEU A 72 18.11 0.72 5.74
C LEU A 72 18.48 0.51 7.21
N ALA A 73 19.11 -0.62 7.54
CA ALA A 73 19.54 -0.90 8.91
C ALA A 73 20.62 0.07 9.39
N GLU A 74 21.58 0.40 8.52
CA GLU A 74 22.61 1.41 8.80
C GLU A 74 21.99 2.81 8.96
N LEU A 75 21.03 3.15 8.12
CA LEU A 75 20.32 4.43 8.19
C LEU A 75 19.54 4.58 9.51
N VAL A 76 18.83 3.54 9.95
CA VAL A 76 18.12 3.55 11.24
C VAL A 76 19.11 3.75 12.39
N LYS A 77 20.27 3.08 12.36
CA LYS A 77 21.33 3.28 13.37
C LYS A 77 21.88 4.71 13.35
N LYS A 78 22.14 5.27 12.17
CA LYS A 78 22.57 6.67 11.98
C LYS A 78 21.58 7.64 12.63
N HIS A 79 20.28 7.49 12.35
CA HIS A 79 19.23 8.37 12.90
C HIS A 79 18.91 8.13 14.39
N SER A 80 19.41 7.04 14.99
CA SER A 80 19.20 6.74 16.40
C SER A 80 20.13 7.50 17.36
N HIS A 81 21.11 8.25 16.86
CA HIS A 81 22.00 9.06 17.69
C HIS A 81 21.23 10.24 18.30
N GLY A 82 21.24 10.36 19.63
CA GLY A 82 20.58 11.44 20.39
C GLY A 82 19.07 11.28 20.56
N CYS A 83 18.39 10.56 19.66
CA CYS A 83 16.98 10.20 19.80
C CYS A 83 16.74 8.83 19.15
N PRO A 84 16.53 7.74 19.94
CA PRO A 84 16.35 6.41 19.39
C PRO A 84 15.16 6.35 18.43
N VAL A 85 15.36 5.74 17.26
CA VAL A 85 14.25 5.42 16.35
C VAL A 85 13.36 4.38 17.04
N LYS A 86 12.05 4.65 17.12
CA LYS A 86 11.08 3.79 17.80
C LYS A 86 10.28 2.91 16.85
N CYS A 87 10.09 3.36 15.62
CA CYS A 87 9.21 2.71 14.66
C CYS A 87 9.76 2.85 13.24
N LEU A 88 9.63 1.78 12.46
CA LEU A 88 9.78 1.75 11.01
C LEU A 88 8.40 1.50 10.40
N ILE A 89 7.90 2.48 9.65
CA ILE A 89 6.70 2.35 8.83
C ILE A 89 7.15 2.06 7.41
N TYR A 90 6.72 0.94 6.84
CA TYR A 90 7.15 0.47 5.53
C TYR A 90 5.95 0.15 4.64
N ASP A 91 6.10 0.34 3.33
CA ASP A 91 5.08 -0.08 2.36
C ASP A 91 4.92 -1.61 2.40
N SER A 92 3.67 -2.11 2.40
CA SER A 92 3.37 -3.54 2.49
C SER A 92 4.06 -4.38 1.41
N HIS A 93 4.36 -3.80 0.24
CA HIS A 93 5.09 -4.45 -0.85
C HIS A 93 6.59 -4.64 -0.57
N ILE A 94 7.10 -4.17 0.57
CA ILE A 94 8.51 -4.27 0.98
C ILE A 94 8.59 -5.12 2.26
N PRO A 95 8.19 -6.41 2.23
CA PRO A 95 8.04 -7.22 3.44
C PRO A 95 9.37 -7.41 4.20
N TRP A 96 10.52 -7.40 3.52
CA TRP A 96 11.84 -7.51 4.15
C TRP A 96 12.17 -6.34 5.08
N ALA A 97 11.48 -5.19 4.96
CA ALA A 97 11.66 -4.07 5.87
C ALA A 97 11.21 -4.42 7.29
N LEU A 98 10.21 -5.30 7.44
CA LEU A 98 9.81 -5.82 8.75
C LEU A 98 10.95 -6.58 9.42
N ASP A 99 11.68 -7.41 8.68
CA ASP A 99 12.80 -8.17 9.22
C ASP A 99 13.92 -7.25 9.71
N VAL A 100 14.13 -6.10 9.03
CA VAL A 100 15.03 -5.04 9.50
C VAL A 100 14.52 -4.46 10.82
N ALA A 101 13.23 -4.12 10.93
CA ALA A 101 12.64 -3.59 12.16
C ALA A 101 12.81 -4.55 13.35
N LYS A 102 12.44 -5.83 13.15
CA LYS A 102 12.55 -6.87 14.19
C LYS A 102 13.99 -7.12 14.60
N ARG A 103 14.93 -7.17 13.66
CA ARG A 103 16.38 -7.31 13.95
C ARG A 103 16.93 -6.15 14.78
N LEU A 104 16.38 -4.95 14.59
CA LEU A 104 16.77 -3.76 15.34
C LEU A 104 15.96 -3.56 16.64
N GLY A 105 14.99 -4.43 16.93
CA GLY A 105 14.16 -4.35 18.12
C GLY A 105 13.24 -3.12 18.15
N ILE A 106 12.84 -2.61 16.98
CA ILE A 106 11.92 -1.47 16.86
C ILE A 106 10.55 -1.92 16.34
N VAL A 107 9.53 -1.09 16.55
CA VAL A 107 8.16 -1.34 16.06
C VAL A 107 8.19 -1.36 14.53
N GLY A 108 7.67 -2.43 13.91
CA GLY A 108 7.46 -2.52 12.48
C GLY A 108 5.98 -2.36 12.14
N ALA A 109 5.63 -1.29 11.42
CA ALA A 109 4.26 -1.04 10.97
C ALA A 109 4.16 -1.17 9.45
N SER A 110 3.30 -2.07 8.97
CA SER A 110 3.04 -2.26 7.54
C SER A 110 2.03 -1.23 7.06
N PHE A 111 2.30 -0.57 5.94
CA PHE A 111 1.44 0.46 5.35
C PHE A 111 0.92 -0.02 3.99
N PHE A 112 -0.36 -0.37 3.94
CA PHE A 112 -1.08 -0.77 2.74
C PHE A 112 -1.49 0.47 1.97
N THR A 113 -0.95 0.61 0.76
CA THR A 113 -1.21 1.73 -0.14
C THR A 113 -2.38 1.47 -1.10
N GLN A 114 -2.91 0.24 -1.11
CA GLN A 114 -4.02 -0.19 -1.97
C GLN A 114 -5.35 -0.20 -1.23
N TYR A 115 -6.44 -0.39 -1.98
CA TYR A 115 -7.77 -0.60 -1.40
C TYR A 115 -7.85 -1.98 -0.76
N CYS A 116 -8.48 -2.08 0.42
CA CYS A 116 -8.64 -3.33 1.15
C CYS A 116 -9.28 -4.46 0.32
N ALA A 117 -10.19 -4.12 -0.61
CA ALA A 117 -10.79 -5.09 -1.52
C ALA A 117 -9.77 -5.72 -2.49
N VAL A 118 -8.81 -4.93 -2.99
CA VAL A 118 -7.73 -5.41 -3.84
C VAL A 118 -6.77 -6.31 -3.05
N ASP A 119 -6.43 -5.89 -1.84
CA ASP A 119 -5.61 -6.69 -0.93
C ASP A 119 -6.27 -8.03 -0.60
N LEU A 120 -7.59 -8.06 -0.38
CA LEU A 120 -8.33 -9.29 -0.14
C LEU A 120 -8.32 -10.24 -1.35
N ILE A 121 -8.40 -9.71 -2.57
CA ILE A 121 -8.27 -10.52 -3.80
C ILE A 121 -6.88 -11.15 -3.86
N TYR A 122 -5.82 -10.36 -3.69
CA TYR A 122 -4.44 -10.86 -3.71
C TYR A 122 -4.17 -11.85 -2.58
N TYR A 123 -4.72 -11.61 -1.40
CA TYR A 123 -4.61 -12.55 -0.28
C TYR A 123 -5.19 -13.92 -0.64
N ASN A 124 -6.38 -13.96 -1.25
CA ASN A 124 -7.01 -15.21 -1.69
C ASN A 124 -6.17 -15.92 -2.77
N VAL A 125 -5.58 -15.17 -3.71
CA VAL A 125 -4.66 -15.74 -4.71
C VAL A 125 -3.41 -16.32 -4.03
N GLY A 126 -2.76 -15.57 -3.15
CA GLY A 126 -1.54 -16.00 -2.45
C GLY A 126 -1.76 -17.21 -1.53
N ARG A 127 -2.97 -17.38 -1.00
CA ARG A 127 -3.38 -18.53 -0.20
C ARG A 127 -3.80 -19.75 -1.05
N GLY A 128 -3.87 -19.61 -2.38
CA GLY A 128 -4.36 -20.66 -3.28
C GLY A 128 -5.87 -20.87 -3.22
N LEU A 129 -6.62 -19.94 -2.62
CA LEU A 129 -8.08 -19.95 -2.52
C LEU A 129 -8.75 -19.42 -3.80
N LEU A 130 -8.01 -18.64 -4.58
CA LEU A 130 -8.42 -18.15 -5.90
C LEU A 130 -7.38 -18.55 -6.96
N SER A 131 -7.77 -19.41 -7.89
CA SER A 131 -6.92 -19.82 -9.01
C SER A 131 -6.75 -18.70 -10.04
N THR A 132 -5.54 -18.56 -10.58
CA THR A 132 -5.21 -17.61 -11.65
C THR A 132 -4.73 -18.33 -12.91
N PRO A 133 -5.11 -17.91 -14.13
CA PRO A 133 -6.08 -16.84 -14.42
C PRO A 133 -7.51 -17.28 -14.04
N VAL A 134 -8.28 -16.34 -13.51
CA VAL A 134 -9.69 -16.58 -13.18
C VAL A 134 -10.48 -16.85 -14.46
N GLN A 135 -11.24 -17.94 -14.48
CA GLN A 135 -12.04 -18.37 -15.63
C GLN A 135 -13.52 -18.01 -15.44
N GLY A 136 -14.22 -17.75 -16.54
CA GLY A 136 -15.66 -17.46 -16.55
C GLY A 136 -16.00 -15.97 -16.48
N PRO A 137 -17.29 -15.61 -16.43
CA PRO A 137 -17.73 -14.21 -16.47
C PRO A 137 -17.69 -13.53 -15.10
N THR A 138 -17.80 -14.30 -14.01
CA THR A 138 -17.88 -13.79 -12.63
C THR A 138 -17.12 -14.67 -11.66
N VAL A 139 -16.75 -14.12 -10.52
CA VAL A 139 -16.07 -14.82 -9.43
C VAL A 139 -16.68 -14.44 -8.08
N THR A 140 -16.77 -15.42 -7.19
CA THR A 140 -17.13 -15.20 -5.79
C THR A 140 -15.87 -15.30 -4.94
N ILE A 141 -15.59 -14.26 -4.17
CA ILE A 141 -14.48 -14.21 -3.23
C ILE A 141 -15.08 -13.95 -1.84
N PRO A 142 -14.76 -14.77 -0.81
CA PRO A 142 -15.24 -14.52 0.55
C PRO A 142 -14.92 -13.09 1.00
N GLY A 143 -15.91 -12.40 1.58
CA GLY A 143 -15.80 -10.99 2.00
C GLY A 143 -16.04 -9.94 0.90
N LEU A 144 -16.19 -10.33 -0.37
CA LEU A 144 -16.49 -9.41 -1.48
C LEU A 144 -17.84 -9.74 -2.14
N PRO A 145 -18.51 -8.77 -2.80
CA PRO A 145 -19.67 -9.07 -3.64
C PRO A 145 -19.30 -9.99 -4.81
N LEU A 146 -20.31 -10.46 -5.53
CA LEU A 146 -20.08 -11.09 -6.82
C LEU A 146 -19.38 -10.07 -7.75
N LEU A 147 -18.20 -10.42 -8.22
CA LEU A 147 -17.40 -9.58 -9.11
C LEU A 147 -17.44 -10.14 -10.52
N GLU A 148 -17.46 -9.25 -11.51
CA GLU A 148 -17.13 -9.64 -12.88
C GLU A 148 -15.61 -9.85 -12.96
N VAL A 149 -15.15 -10.75 -13.82
CA VAL A 149 -13.70 -10.99 -13.97
C VAL A 149 -12.94 -9.72 -14.39
N ASN A 150 -13.60 -8.84 -15.14
CA ASN A 150 -13.05 -7.54 -15.54
C ASN A 150 -12.93 -6.53 -14.39
N ASP A 151 -13.54 -6.79 -13.23
CA ASP A 151 -13.39 -5.96 -12.03
C ASP A 151 -12.16 -6.36 -11.21
N LEU A 152 -11.56 -7.51 -11.49
CA LEU A 152 -10.37 -7.98 -10.78
C LEU A 152 -9.14 -7.17 -11.22
N PRO A 153 -8.09 -7.11 -10.40
CA PRO A 153 -6.82 -6.56 -10.85
C PRO A 153 -6.32 -7.32 -12.08
N SER A 154 -5.77 -6.59 -13.06
CA SER A 154 -5.33 -7.15 -14.36
C SER A 154 -4.41 -8.35 -14.22
N PHE A 155 -3.55 -8.36 -13.21
CA PHE A 155 -2.63 -9.46 -12.92
C PHE A 155 -3.30 -10.78 -12.51
N VAL A 156 -4.57 -10.73 -12.08
CA VAL A 156 -5.34 -11.89 -11.59
C VAL A 156 -6.06 -12.60 -12.74
N TYR A 157 -6.46 -11.87 -13.80
CA TYR A 157 -7.19 -12.43 -14.94
C TYR A 157 -6.42 -12.40 -16.27
N PHE A 158 -5.33 -11.63 -16.39
CA PHE A 158 -4.47 -11.56 -17.57
C PHE A 158 -3.03 -12.00 -17.23
N ALA A 159 -2.69 -13.24 -17.57
CA ALA A 159 -1.49 -13.93 -17.05
C ALA A 159 -0.23 -13.89 -17.95
N LEU A 160 -0.28 -13.29 -19.15
CA LEU A 160 0.89 -13.32 -20.05
C LEU A 160 1.94 -12.27 -19.66
N GLY A 161 3.05 -12.73 -19.07
CA GLY A 161 4.30 -11.97 -18.91
C GLY A 161 4.49 -11.21 -17.58
N LEU A 162 3.49 -11.22 -16.68
CA LEU A 162 3.48 -10.39 -15.46
C LEU A 162 3.60 -11.20 -14.15
N TYR A 163 3.90 -12.50 -14.24
CA TYR A 163 3.95 -13.40 -13.08
C TYR A 163 4.92 -12.93 -11.98
N ALA A 164 6.06 -12.37 -12.36
CA ALA A 164 7.02 -11.80 -11.43
C ALA A 164 6.46 -10.60 -10.63
N ILE A 165 5.66 -9.76 -11.28
CA ILE A 165 4.97 -8.63 -10.63
C ILE A 165 3.88 -9.16 -9.69
N LEU A 166 3.11 -10.15 -10.14
CA LEU A 166 2.11 -10.80 -9.29
C LEU A 166 2.77 -11.40 -8.04
N LEU A 167 3.87 -12.14 -8.17
CA LEU A 167 4.62 -12.65 -7.02
C LEU A 167 5.09 -11.53 -6.08
N GLY A 168 5.56 -10.42 -6.63
CA GLY A 168 5.90 -9.22 -5.84
C GLY A 168 4.71 -8.66 -5.06
N LEU A 169 3.53 -8.55 -5.69
CA LEU A 169 2.30 -8.10 -5.03
C LEU A 169 1.87 -9.07 -3.92
N LEU A 170 1.89 -10.38 -4.20
CA LEU A 170 1.53 -11.41 -3.21
C LEU A 170 2.51 -11.45 -2.02
N SER A 171 3.76 -11.02 -2.23
CA SER A 171 4.78 -11.02 -1.16
C SER A 171 4.42 -10.13 0.02
N GLN A 172 3.51 -9.16 -0.15
CA GLN A 172 3.03 -8.32 0.94
C GLN A 172 2.41 -9.11 2.10
N PHE A 173 1.88 -10.30 1.82
CA PHE A 173 1.28 -11.19 2.83
C PHE A 173 2.24 -12.23 3.41
N SER A 174 3.51 -12.21 3.03
CA SER A 174 4.49 -13.22 3.47
C SER A 174 4.81 -13.16 4.96
N ASN A 175 4.76 -11.97 5.57
CA ASN A 175 5.10 -11.75 6.98
C ASN A 175 4.26 -10.69 7.68
N PHE A 176 3.19 -10.18 7.06
CA PHE A 176 2.36 -9.10 7.61
C PHE A 176 1.79 -9.40 9.01
N GLU A 177 1.46 -10.67 9.31
CA GLU A 177 0.98 -11.10 10.64
C GLU A 177 2.01 -10.89 11.76
N LYS A 178 3.29 -10.70 11.40
CA LYS A 178 4.38 -10.41 12.36
C LYS A 178 4.56 -8.90 12.59
N ALA A 179 3.90 -8.05 11.81
CA ALA A 179 3.94 -6.60 12.01
C ALA A 179 3.25 -6.22 13.32
N ASP A 180 3.75 -5.18 13.98
CA ASP A 180 3.19 -4.71 15.25
C ASP A 180 1.90 -3.89 15.01
N CYS A 181 1.83 -3.23 13.86
CA CYS A 181 0.66 -2.48 13.40
C CYS A 181 0.45 -2.67 11.89
N LEU A 182 -0.80 -2.63 11.45
CA LEU A 182 -1.17 -2.52 10.03
C LEU A 182 -1.88 -1.16 9.84
N LEU A 183 -1.47 -0.43 8.82
CA LEU A 183 -1.99 0.89 8.48
C LEU A 183 -2.56 0.80 7.07
N PHE A 184 -3.79 1.25 6.87
CA PHE A 184 -4.44 1.27 5.56
C PHE A 184 -4.62 2.70 5.10
N ASN A 185 -4.21 3.00 3.88
CA ASN A 185 -4.43 4.31 3.26
C ASN A 185 -5.88 4.45 2.76
N THR A 186 -6.82 4.41 3.70
CA THR A 186 -8.25 4.56 3.49
C THR A 186 -8.79 5.62 4.45
N PHE A 187 -10.06 6.01 4.31
CA PHE A 187 -10.71 6.91 5.27
C PHE A 187 -12.13 6.44 5.54
N ASP A 188 -12.57 6.65 6.78
CA ASP A 188 -13.82 6.14 7.34
C ASP A 188 -15.03 6.42 6.44
N LYS A 189 -15.08 7.59 5.77
CA LYS A 189 -16.20 7.93 4.87
C LYS A 189 -16.24 7.23 3.52
N LEU A 190 -15.10 6.73 3.05
CA LEU A 190 -15.10 5.80 1.91
C LEU A 190 -15.65 4.43 2.34
N GLU A 191 -15.68 4.20 3.65
CA GLU A 191 -16.13 2.97 4.32
C GLU A 191 -17.43 3.19 5.11
N ASP A 192 -18.10 4.36 5.05
CA ASP A 192 -19.11 4.92 6.00
C ASP A 192 -20.40 4.08 6.24
N GLU A 193 -20.46 2.84 5.77
CA GLU A 193 -21.33 1.81 6.36
C GLU A 193 -20.61 0.93 7.40
N TRP A 194 -19.40 1.31 7.77
CA TRP A 194 -18.55 0.65 8.74
C TRP A 194 -18.69 1.37 10.07
N ASP A 195 -19.43 0.76 10.98
CA ASP A 195 -19.73 1.38 12.27
C ASP A 195 -18.45 1.77 13.03
N SER A 196 -18.50 2.99 13.58
CA SER A 196 -17.44 3.80 14.18
C SER A 196 -16.76 3.25 15.45
N GLU A 197 -16.91 1.96 15.77
CA GLU A 197 -16.34 1.34 16.97
C GLU A 197 -14.91 0.79 16.79
N LEU A 198 -14.44 0.67 15.55
CA LEU A 198 -13.15 0.03 15.21
C LEU A 198 -11.98 1.01 15.11
N VAL A 199 -12.29 2.30 15.16
CA VAL A 199 -11.31 3.36 15.27
C VAL A 199 -11.30 3.81 16.72
N HIS A 200 -10.30 3.36 17.50
CA HIS A 200 -9.99 4.06 18.75
C HIS A 200 -9.74 5.55 18.46
N GLU A 201 -9.86 6.43 19.45
CA GLU A 201 -9.76 7.91 19.39
C GLU A 201 -8.55 8.52 18.61
N LYS A 202 -7.69 7.71 17.97
CA LYS A 202 -6.50 8.09 17.23
C LYS A 202 -6.31 7.45 15.84
N GLY A 203 -7.27 6.72 15.28
CA GLY A 203 -7.09 6.13 13.92
C GLY A 203 -6.14 4.94 13.86
N ILE A 204 -5.91 4.26 15.00
CA ILE A 204 -5.01 3.10 15.09
C ILE A 204 -5.88 1.85 15.27
N VAL A 205 -5.79 0.92 14.31
CA VAL A 205 -6.46 -0.37 14.35
C VAL A 205 -5.47 -1.42 14.85
N ARG A 206 -5.82 -2.17 15.90
CA ARG A 206 -4.93 -3.22 16.46
C ARG A 206 -5.14 -4.54 15.73
N ARG A 207 -4.20 -5.47 15.93
CA ARG A 207 -4.24 -6.80 15.32
C ARG A 207 -5.56 -7.53 15.61
N GLU A 208 -6.00 -7.50 16.86
CA GLU A 208 -7.20 -8.19 17.32
C GLU A 208 -8.46 -7.59 16.66
N ASP A 209 -8.48 -6.27 16.48
CA ASP A 209 -9.56 -5.56 15.80
C ASP A 209 -9.62 -5.95 14.32
N ILE A 210 -8.46 -6.14 13.66
CA ILE A 210 -8.39 -6.58 12.25
C ILE A 210 -8.81 -8.04 12.11
N GLU A 211 -8.37 -8.95 12.99
CA GLU A 211 -8.84 -10.34 12.98
C GLU A 211 -10.36 -10.41 13.17
N LEU A 212 -10.91 -9.56 14.04
CA LEU A 212 -12.35 -9.43 14.25
C LEU A 212 -13.06 -8.84 13.02
N CYS A 213 -12.48 -7.83 12.37
CA CYS A 213 -12.98 -7.22 11.14
C CYS A 213 -12.98 -8.18 9.96
N ILE A 214 -11.87 -8.88 9.75
CA ILE A 214 -11.76 -9.91 8.71
C ILE A 214 -12.83 -10.96 8.98
N LYS A 215 -13.00 -11.41 10.22
CA LYS A 215 -14.06 -12.35 10.59
C LYS A 215 -15.46 -11.78 10.39
N GLU A 216 -15.71 -10.53 10.75
CA GLU A 216 -17.01 -9.85 10.59
C GLU A 216 -17.33 -9.54 9.11
N VAL A 217 -16.33 -9.32 8.27
CA VAL A 217 -16.46 -9.19 6.81
C VAL A 217 -16.68 -10.55 6.14
N MET A 218 -16.01 -11.61 6.63
CA MET A 218 -16.14 -12.96 6.08
C MET A 218 -17.43 -13.66 6.52
N GLU A 219 -17.84 -13.48 7.78
CA GLU A 219 -18.86 -14.30 8.45
C GLU A 219 -19.99 -13.45 9.08
N GLY A 220 -19.75 -12.17 9.34
CA GLY A 220 -20.63 -11.29 10.07
C GLY A 220 -21.70 -10.57 9.24
N GLU A 221 -22.61 -9.87 9.92
CA GLU A 221 -23.71 -9.14 9.29
C GLU A 221 -23.20 -7.90 8.53
N LYS A 222 -22.11 -7.27 9.00
CA LYS A 222 -21.52 -6.13 8.30
C LYS A 222 -20.92 -6.54 6.96
N GLY A 223 -20.31 -7.72 6.84
CA GLY A 223 -19.87 -8.27 5.56
C GLY A 223 -21.00 -8.44 4.54
N LYS A 224 -22.22 -8.73 4.99
CA LYS A 224 -23.42 -8.82 4.13
C LYS A 224 -23.91 -7.45 3.66
N VAL A 225 -23.77 -6.42 4.49
CA VAL A 225 -24.07 -5.02 4.14
C VAL A 225 -23.01 -4.48 3.15
N PHE A 226 -21.73 -4.74 3.41
CA PHE A 226 -20.61 -4.40 2.53
C PHE A 226 -20.79 -4.99 1.12
N LYS A 227 -21.18 -6.27 1.03
CA LYS A 227 -21.57 -6.93 -0.23
C LYS A 227 -22.69 -6.21 -0.98
N ARG A 228 -23.63 -5.57 -0.27
CA ARG A 228 -24.78 -4.88 -0.85
C ARG A 228 -24.40 -3.53 -1.44
N ASN A 229 -23.46 -2.82 -0.81
CA ASN A 229 -23.13 -1.44 -1.14
C ASN A 229 -21.91 -1.23 -2.03
N VAL A 230 -21.01 -2.22 -2.12
CA VAL A 230 -19.85 -2.15 -3.02
C VAL A 230 -20.26 -1.97 -4.49
N LYS A 231 -21.43 -2.46 -4.92
CA LYS A 231 -21.92 -2.24 -6.30
C LYS A 231 -22.21 -0.75 -6.57
N LYS A 232 -22.77 -0.05 -5.59
CA LYS A 232 -23.01 1.40 -5.65
C LYS A 232 -21.69 2.18 -5.65
N TRP A 233 -20.71 1.76 -4.85
CA TRP A 233 -19.38 2.38 -4.85
C TRP A 233 -18.61 2.14 -6.15
N LYS A 234 -18.77 0.96 -6.76
CA LYS A 234 -18.24 0.65 -8.09
C LYS A 234 -18.82 1.57 -9.16
N GLU A 235 -20.13 1.83 -9.13
CA GLU A 235 -20.81 2.76 -10.05
C GLU A 235 -20.30 4.20 -9.83
N MET A 236 -20.24 4.67 -8.58
CA MET A 236 -19.73 6.01 -8.25
C MET A 236 -18.26 6.22 -8.62
N ALA A 237 -17.41 5.20 -8.44
CA ALA A 237 -16.00 5.27 -8.80
C ALA A 237 -15.81 5.28 -10.33
N LYS A 238 -16.61 4.51 -11.08
CA LYS A 238 -16.63 4.56 -12.55
C LYS A 238 -17.06 5.93 -13.06
N GLU A 239 -18.17 6.46 -12.55
CA GLU A 239 -18.66 7.80 -12.90
C GLU A 239 -17.65 8.91 -12.58
N ALA A 240 -16.85 8.73 -11.53
CA ALA A 240 -15.82 9.70 -11.17
C ALA A 240 -14.63 9.71 -12.15
N VAL A 241 -14.28 8.58 -12.77
CA VAL A 241 -13.10 8.44 -13.65
C VAL A 241 -13.42 8.39 -15.15
N ASP A 242 -14.70 8.22 -15.52
CA ASP A 242 -15.16 8.33 -16.91
C ASP A 242 -15.01 9.76 -17.46
N GLU A 243 -15.04 9.89 -18.79
CA GLU A 243 -14.90 11.16 -19.52
C GLU A 243 -15.98 12.17 -19.08
N GLY A 244 -15.56 13.34 -18.59
CA GLY A 244 -16.44 14.34 -17.97
C GLY A 244 -16.81 14.05 -16.50
N GLY A 245 -16.25 13.00 -15.92
CA GLY A 245 -16.33 12.65 -14.50
C GLY A 245 -15.55 13.60 -13.60
N SER A 246 -15.76 13.51 -12.28
CA SER A 246 -15.16 14.46 -11.33
C SER A 246 -13.63 14.38 -11.26
N SER A 247 -13.04 13.18 -11.40
CA SER A 247 -11.59 13.00 -11.47
C SER A 247 -11.02 13.45 -12.81
N ASP A 248 -11.74 13.23 -13.90
CA ASP A 248 -11.35 13.67 -15.24
C ASP A 248 -11.31 15.20 -15.33
N LYS A 249 -12.37 15.87 -14.86
CA LYS A 249 -12.42 17.33 -14.73
C LYS A 249 -11.32 17.92 -13.85
N ASN A 250 -10.99 17.26 -12.73
CA ASN A 250 -9.89 17.70 -11.86
C ASN A 250 -8.52 17.55 -12.55
N ILE A 251 -8.36 16.56 -13.43
CA ILE A 251 -7.16 16.38 -14.24
C ILE A 251 -7.10 17.43 -15.35
N GLU A 252 -8.22 17.72 -16.02
CA GLU A 252 -8.32 18.79 -17.01
C GLU A 252 -8.04 20.17 -16.40
N GLU A 253 -8.58 20.48 -15.23
CA GLU A 253 -8.27 21.73 -14.51
C GLU A 253 -6.80 21.81 -14.09
N PHE A 254 -6.22 20.69 -13.67
CA PHE A 254 -4.79 20.61 -13.36
C PHE A 254 -3.91 20.80 -14.59
N ILE A 255 -4.30 20.26 -15.75
CA ILE A 255 -3.60 20.44 -17.03
C ILE A 255 -3.77 21.88 -17.55
N ALA A 256 -4.96 22.46 -17.43
CA ALA A 256 -5.23 23.84 -17.82
C ALA A 256 -4.38 24.83 -17.00
N GLY A 257 -4.21 24.57 -15.70
CA GLY A 257 -3.32 25.35 -14.83
C GLY A 257 -1.82 25.22 -15.15
N LEU A 258 -1.42 24.24 -15.97
CA LEU A 258 -0.04 24.02 -16.41
C LEU A 258 0.28 24.61 -17.79
N LEU A 259 -0.75 25.02 -18.55
CA LEU A 259 -0.64 25.52 -19.93
C LEU A 259 -0.83 27.04 -20.03
N CYS A 260 -1.09 27.73 -18.92
CA CYS A 260 -1.03 29.19 -18.85
C CYS A 260 0.32 29.64 -18.26
N GLU A 261 1.31 29.84 -19.16
CA GLU A 261 2.32 30.91 -19.02
C GLU A 261 1.89 32.12 -19.87
#